data_AF-A0A2A6CJK3-F1
#
_entry.id   AF-A0A2A6CJK3-F1
#
_cell.length_a   1.000
_cell.length_b   1.000
_cell.length_c   1.000
_cell.angle_alpha   90.00
_cell.angle_beta   90.00
_cell.angle_gamma   90.00
#
_symmetry.space_group_name_H-M   'P 1'
#
loop_
_entity.id
_entity.type
_entity.pdbx_description
1 polymer ?
#
loop_
_entity_poly.entity_id
_entity_poly.type
_entity_poly.pdbx_seq_one_letter_code
_entity_poly.pdbx_strand_id
1 'polypeptide(L)'
;MFESLSDSKYQRVCTILVGVATLARFTGWNMVNFIVESLVHSAHVRDPSSIIDHAGYYGQAVKEISGCLAAFVVPIVLNYMHPKASFHFFLSYFHWALVIGSGLFAFYIGCFFFINNFLYFFASALLGFANTREFRTFFSFICTMTEPKRSTVSY
;
A
#
# COMPACT_ATOMS: atom_id res chain seq x y z
N MET A 1 12.87 15.76 -15.64
CA MET A 1 12.50 14.37 -16.04
C MET A 1 11.00 14.15 -16.24
N PHE A 2 10.08 14.89 -15.59
CA PHE A 2 8.67 14.96 -16.02
C PHE A 2 8.48 15.60 -17.41
N GLU A 3 9.51 16.27 -17.93
CA GLU A 3 9.55 16.83 -19.29
C GLU A 3 9.34 15.78 -20.39
N SER A 4 9.73 14.52 -20.17
CA SER A 4 9.56 13.46 -21.17
C SER A 4 8.19 12.79 -21.17
N LEU A 5 7.32 13.08 -20.19
CA LEU A 5 5.92 12.61 -20.16
C LEU A 5 4.96 13.60 -20.85
N SER A 6 5.50 14.48 -21.71
CA SER A 6 4.74 15.49 -22.47
C SER A 6 3.97 14.90 -23.66
N ASP A 7 3.50 13.65 -23.57
CA ASP A 7 2.58 13.10 -24.55
C ASP A 7 1.26 12.70 -23.87
N SER A 8 0.18 13.39 -24.27
CA SER A 8 -1.15 13.29 -23.68
C SER A 8 -1.69 11.86 -23.67
N LYS A 9 -1.27 11.03 -24.65
CA LYS A 9 -1.69 9.64 -24.76
C LYS A 9 -1.03 8.75 -23.70
N TYR A 10 0.28 8.88 -23.50
CA TYR A 10 1.01 8.11 -22.48
C TYR A 10 0.55 8.45 -21.06
N GLN A 11 0.29 9.74 -20.80
CA GLN A 11 -0.26 10.20 -19.53
C GLN A 11 -1.60 9.52 -19.22
N ARG A 12 -2.52 9.46 -20.20
CA ARG A 12 -3.83 8.81 -20.05
C ARG A 12 -3.73 7.30 -19.82
N VAL A 13 -2.88 6.62 -20.59
CA VAL A 13 -2.68 5.16 -20.44
C VAL A 13 -2.11 4.84 -19.06
N CYS A 14 -1.13 5.62 -18.58
CA CYS A 14 -0.58 5.47 -17.24
C CYS A 14 -1.62 5.68 -16.15
N THR A 15 -2.47 6.72 -16.26
CA THR A 15 -3.56 6.96 -15.31
C THR A 15 -4.56 5.81 -15.25
N ILE A 16 -4.95 5.25 -16.41
CA ILE A 16 -5.87 4.09 -16.46
C ILE A 16 -5.22 2.87 -15.81
N LEU A 17 -3.96 2.57 -16.12
CA LEU A 17 -3.23 1.43 -15.55
C LEU A 17 -3.09 1.54 -14.03
N VAL A 18 -2.73 2.73 -13.53
CA VAL A 18 -2.66 2.99 -12.08
C VAL A 18 -4.04 2.83 -11.44
N GLY A 19 -5.11 3.33 -12.06
CA GLY A 19 -6.48 3.15 -11.58
C GLY A 19 -6.91 1.68 -11.49
N VAL A 20 -6.64 0.89 -12.53
CA VAL A 20 -6.94 -0.55 -12.55
C VAL A 20 -6.13 -1.29 -11.49
N ALA A 21 -4.85 -0.98 -11.33
CA ALA A 21 -4.00 -1.58 -10.30
C ALA A 21 -4.51 -1.27 -8.89
N THR A 22 -4.90 -0.01 -8.62
CA THR A 22 -5.47 0.40 -7.34
C THR A 22 -6.81 -0.29 -7.08
N LEU A 23 -7.66 -0.46 -8.10
CA LEU A 23 -8.93 -1.17 -7.96
C LEU A 23 -8.72 -2.65 -7.65
N ALA A 24 -7.87 -3.34 -8.41
CA ALA A 24 -7.54 -4.74 -8.16
C ALA A 24 -6.96 -4.95 -6.75
N ARG A 25 -6.12 -4.02 -6.29
CA ARG A 25 -5.56 -4.05 -4.95
C ARG A 25 -6.60 -3.83 -3.86
N PHE A 26 -7.49 -2.87 -4.03
CA PHE A 26 -8.57 -2.62 -3.08
C PHE A 26 -9.50 -3.84 -2.98
N THR A 27 -9.82 -4.47 -4.11
CA THR A 27 -10.56 -5.74 -4.12
C THR A 27 -9.79 -6.84 -3.38
N GLY A 28 -8.48 -6.99 -3.62
CA GLY A 28 -7.64 -7.96 -2.90
C GLY A 28 -7.61 -7.73 -1.39
N TRP A 29 -7.53 -6.47 -0.95
CA TRP A 29 -7.59 -6.09 0.47
C TRP A 29 -8.92 -6.52 1.13
N ASN A 30 -10.04 -6.23 0.47
CA ASN A 30 -11.36 -6.64 0.95
C ASN A 30 -11.48 -8.17 0.98
N MET A 31 -11.00 -8.86 -0.05
CA MET A 31 -11.05 -10.33 -0.11
C MET A 31 -10.27 -10.99 1.03
N VAL A 32 -9.07 -10.49 1.34
CA VAL A 32 -8.27 -10.96 2.48
C VAL A 32 -9.05 -10.80 3.79
N ASN A 33 -9.72 -9.66 4.01
CA ASN A 33 -10.53 -9.45 5.22
C ASN A 33 -11.70 -10.45 5.34
N PHE A 34 -12.30 -10.88 4.23
CA PHE A 34 -13.37 -11.88 4.29
C PHE A 34 -12.87 -13.30 4.49
N ILE A 35 -11.73 -13.66 3.87
CA ILE A 35 -11.29 -15.05 3.79
C ILE A 35 -10.34 -15.47 4.91
N VAL A 36 -9.58 -14.52 5.49
CA VAL A 36 -8.48 -14.83 6.40
C VAL A 36 -8.93 -15.56 7.67
N GLU A 37 -10.07 -15.18 8.25
CA GLU A 37 -10.59 -15.84 9.45
C GLU A 37 -10.92 -17.31 9.15
N SER A 38 -11.64 -17.57 8.05
CA SER A 38 -11.99 -18.93 7.64
C SER A 38 -10.76 -19.79 7.35
N LEU A 39 -9.71 -19.21 6.73
CA LEU A 39 -8.47 -19.92 6.43
C LEU A 39 -7.65 -20.23 7.68
N VAL A 40 -7.46 -19.24 8.54
CA VAL A 40 -6.65 -19.36 9.76
C VAL A 40 -7.32 -20.28 10.77
N HIS A 41 -8.65 -20.19 10.90
CA HIS A 41 -9.41 -21.09 11.75
C HIS A 41 -9.36 -22.54 11.23
N SER A 42 -9.48 -22.75 9.91
CA SER A 42 -9.30 -24.09 9.31
C SER A 42 -7.89 -24.66 9.52
N ALA A 43 -6.87 -23.81 9.55
CA ALA A 43 -5.50 -24.20 9.87
C ALA A 43 -5.34 -24.56 11.35
N HIS A 44 -5.97 -23.81 12.25
CA HIS A 44 -5.99 -24.10 13.69
C HIS A 44 -6.61 -25.46 14.01
N VAL A 45 -7.72 -25.82 13.35
CA VAL A 45 -8.38 -27.13 13.52
C VAL A 45 -7.44 -28.30 13.14
N ARG A 46 -6.52 -28.10 12.19
CA ARG A 46 -5.55 -29.13 11.76
C ARG A 46 -4.34 -29.24 12.70
N ASP A 47 -3.85 -28.11 13.19
CA ASP A 47 -2.73 -28.07 14.13
C ASP A 47 -2.92 -26.93 15.15
N PRO A 48 -3.46 -27.25 16.35
CA PRO A 48 -3.78 -26.24 17.36
C PRO A 48 -2.54 -25.65 18.04
N SER A 49 -1.35 -26.25 17.85
CA SER A 49 -0.12 -25.77 18.46
C SER A 49 0.55 -24.64 17.67
N SER A 50 0.28 -24.57 16.37
CA SER A 50 0.94 -23.63 15.45
C SER A 50 0.26 -22.27 15.32
N ILE A 51 -1.06 -22.19 15.58
CA ILE A 51 -1.90 -20.98 15.40
C ILE A 51 -2.91 -20.85 16.55
N ILE A 52 -3.27 -19.61 16.92
CA ILE A 52 -4.29 -19.32 17.95
C ILE A 52 -5.70 -19.34 17.33
N ASP A 53 -6.71 -19.80 18.08
CA ASP A 53 -8.09 -20.04 17.62
C ASP A 53 -8.79 -18.82 16.96
N HIS A 54 -8.41 -17.60 17.35
CA HIS A 54 -8.91 -16.33 16.77
C HIS A 54 -7.82 -15.49 16.08
N ALA A 55 -6.76 -16.12 15.60
CA ALA A 55 -5.65 -15.41 14.98
C ALA A 55 -6.05 -14.59 13.74
N GLY A 56 -7.12 -14.95 13.02
CA GLY A 56 -7.61 -14.15 11.89
C GLY A 56 -8.07 -12.76 12.32
N TYR A 57 -8.95 -12.66 13.31
CA TYR A 57 -9.39 -11.38 13.90
C TYR A 57 -8.22 -10.56 14.48
N TYR A 58 -7.30 -11.19 15.21
CA TYR A 58 -6.14 -10.48 15.75
C TYR A 58 -5.22 -9.96 14.65
N GLY A 59 -5.00 -10.74 13.58
CA GLY A 59 -4.20 -10.30 12.43
C GLY A 59 -4.83 -9.11 11.72
N GLN A 60 -6.15 -9.09 11.57
CA GLN A 60 -6.88 -7.94 11.03
C GLN A 60 -6.73 -6.70 11.90
N ALA A 61 -6.90 -6.83 13.22
CA ALA A 61 -6.72 -5.72 14.15
C ALA A 61 -5.30 -5.13 14.08
N VAL A 62 -4.28 -5.99 14.06
CA VAL A 62 -2.87 -5.56 13.93
C VAL A 62 -2.63 -4.83 12.61
N LYS A 63 -3.18 -5.33 11.51
CA LYS A 63 -3.08 -4.71 10.19
C LYS A 63 -3.73 -3.32 10.14
N GLU A 64 -4.91 -3.15 10.73
CA GLU A 64 -5.60 -1.85 10.77
C GLU A 64 -4.91 -0.87 11.72
N ILE A 65 -4.46 -1.31 12.91
CA ILE A 65 -3.73 -0.47 13.87
C ILE A 65 -2.40 0.00 13.28
N SER A 66 -1.63 -0.89 12.66
CA SER A 66 -0.37 -0.54 12.01
C SER A 66 -0.58 0.42 10.84
N GLY A 67 -1.65 0.24 10.06
CA GLY A 67 -2.07 1.19 9.03
C GLY A 67 -2.36 2.57 9.58
N CYS A 68 -3.14 2.66 10.67
CA CYS A 68 -3.45 3.92 11.35
C CYS A 68 -2.19 4.62 11.90
N LEU A 69 -1.30 3.88 12.57
CA LEU A 69 -0.05 4.43 13.08
C LEU A 69 0.82 4.97 11.95
N ALA A 70 0.95 4.22 10.85
CA ALA A 70 1.65 4.68 9.66
C ALA A 70 1.03 5.96 9.10
N ALA A 71 -0.31 6.09 9.15
CA ALA A 71 -1.03 7.22 8.56
C ALA A 71 -0.80 8.54 9.30
N PHE A 72 -0.51 8.47 10.61
CA PHE A 72 -0.06 9.60 11.42
C PHE A 72 1.41 9.93 11.20
N VAL A 73 2.28 8.91 11.13
CA VAL A 73 3.74 9.12 10.98
C VAL A 73 4.07 9.80 9.65
N VAL A 74 3.42 9.42 8.55
CA VAL A 74 3.71 9.97 7.21
C VAL A 74 3.60 11.50 7.12
N PRO A 75 2.48 12.16 7.48
CA PRO A 75 2.37 13.62 7.40
C PRO A 75 3.27 14.33 8.43
N ILE A 76 3.52 13.72 9.59
CA ILE A 76 4.44 14.28 10.61
C ILE A 76 5.85 14.35 10.04
N VAL A 77 6.34 13.26 9.42
CA VAL A 77 7.66 13.22 8.77
C VAL A 77 7.75 14.19 7.60
N LEU A 78 6.69 14.31 6.80
CA LEU A 78 6.64 15.24 5.68
C LEU A 78 6.66 16.71 6.11
N ASN A 79 6.01 17.05 7.23
CA ASN A 79 6.01 18.43 7.76
C ASN A 79 7.31 18.80 8.48
N TYR A 80 8.00 17.85 9.11
CA TYR A 80 9.24 18.12 9.85
C TYR A 80 10.47 18.28 8.93
N MET A 81 10.42 17.74 7.71
CA MET A 81 11.51 17.77 6.74
C MET A 81 11.22 18.83 5.65
N HIS A 82 11.87 19.99 5.73
CA HIS A 82 11.73 21.12 4.79
C HIS A 82 11.81 20.73 3.28
N PRO A 83 11.15 21.50 2.39
CA PRO A 83 10.50 21.00 1.15
C PRO A 83 11.39 20.60 -0.05
N LYS A 84 12.72 20.74 -0.02
CA LYS A 84 13.57 20.53 -1.22
C LYS A 84 14.32 19.20 -1.26
N ALA A 85 14.69 18.63 -0.12
CA ALA A 85 15.43 17.36 -0.06
C ALA A 85 14.48 16.14 0.01
N SER A 86 13.36 16.27 0.74
CA SER A 86 12.34 15.22 0.81
C SER A 86 11.57 15.06 -0.49
N PHE A 87 11.40 16.09 -1.33
CA PHE A 87 10.72 15.90 -2.62
C PHE A 87 11.53 14.99 -3.55
N HIS A 88 12.86 15.08 -3.58
CA HIS A 88 13.70 14.22 -4.44
C HIS A 88 13.89 12.81 -3.86
N PHE A 89 14.04 12.67 -2.53
CA PHE A 89 14.03 11.36 -1.87
C PHE A 89 12.66 10.72 -2.05
N PHE A 90 11.57 11.38 -1.65
CA PHE A 90 10.20 10.89 -1.82
C PHE A 90 9.82 10.63 -3.28
N LEU A 91 10.23 11.46 -4.27
CA LEU A 91 10.04 11.16 -5.72
C LEU A 91 10.85 9.94 -6.18
N SER A 92 12.05 9.72 -5.64
CA SER A 92 12.84 8.53 -5.95
C SER A 92 12.18 7.28 -5.33
N TYR A 93 11.69 7.38 -4.10
CA TYR A 93 10.86 6.33 -3.47
C TYR A 93 9.47 6.20 -4.11
N PHE A 94 8.95 7.23 -4.79
CA PHE A 94 7.59 7.27 -5.37
C PHE A 94 7.42 6.24 -6.49
N HIS A 95 8.44 6.08 -7.35
CA HIS A 95 8.41 5.08 -8.42
C HIS A 95 8.44 3.64 -7.89
N TRP A 96 9.13 3.42 -6.78
CA TRP A 96 9.24 2.09 -6.17
C TRP A 96 8.16 1.83 -5.11
N ALA A 97 7.48 2.84 -4.57
CA ALA A 97 6.52 2.66 -3.48
C ALA A 97 5.36 1.74 -3.86
N LEU A 98 4.83 1.87 -5.09
CA LEU A 98 3.77 0.99 -5.60
C LEU A 98 4.29 -0.44 -5.85
N VAL A 99 5.53 -0.57 -6.33
CA VAL A 99 6.16 -1.89 -6.57
C VAL A 99 6.46 -2.59 -5.26
N ILE A 100 7.04 -1.87 -4.30
CA ILE A 100 7.37 -2.35 -2.96
C ILE A 100 6.09 -2.72 -2.22
N GLY A 101 5.07 -1.87 -2.23
CA GLY A 101 3.81 -2.16 -1.54
C GLY A 101 3.05 -3.35 -2.17
N SER A 102 3.10 -3.51 -3.50
CA SER A 102 2.60 -4.71 -4.18
C SER A 102 3.42 -5.95 -3.82
N GLY A 103 4.75 -5.84 -3.76
CA GLY A 103 5.65 -6.90 -3.32
C GLY A 103 5.42 -7.34 -1.88
N LEU A 104 5.18 -6.39 -0.96
CA LEU A 104 4.82 -6.69 0.43
C LEU A 104 3.47 -7.40 0.54
N PHE A 105 2.53 -7.09 -0.35
CA PHE A 105 1.25 -7.80 -0.43
C PHE A 105 1.41 -9.21 -0.97
N ALA A 106 2.23 -9.41 -2.00
CA ALA A 106 2.58 -10.74 -2.49
C ALA A 106 3.32 -11.56 -1.41
N PHE A 107 4.21 -10.93 -0.65
CA PHE A 107 4.90 -11.53 0.48
C PHE A 107 3.91 -11.97 1.56
N TYR A 108 2.93 -11.12 1.90
CA TYR A 108 1.86 -11.48 2.84
C TYR A 108 1.07 -12.72 2.38
N ILE A 109 0.69 -12.79 1.10
CA ILE A 109 0.04 -13.98 0.54
C ILE A 109 0.99 -15.20 0.60
N GLY A 110 2.28 -15.00 0.34
CA GLY A 110 3.31 -16.05 0.45
C GLY A 110 3.49 -16.59 1.87
N CYS A 111 3.33 -15.75 2.90
CA CYS A 111 3.43 -16.18 4.29
C CYS A 111 2.35 -17.21 4.68
N PHE A 112 1.22 -17.30 3.97
CA PHE A 112 0.22 -18.34 4.23
C PHE A 112 0.69 -19.76 3.90
N PHE A 113 1.73 -19.93 3.07
CA PHE A 113 2.33 -21.25 2.83
C PHE A 113 3.12 -21.75 4.06
N PHE A 114 3.60 -20.84 4.91
CA PHE A 114 4.35 -21.17 6.13
C PHE A 114 3.57 -20.70 7.35
N ILE A 115 2.61 -21.53 7.77
CA ILE A 115 1.77 -21.29 8.93
C ILE A 115 2.62 -21.26 10.22
N ASN A 116 2.86 -20.05 10.72
CA ASN A 116 3.51 -19.77 12.00
C ASN A 116 2.92 -18.49 12.59
N ASN A 117 2.50 -18.53 13.85
CA ASN A 117 1.97 -17.37 14.58
C ASN A 117 2.85 -16.11 14.43
N PHE A 118 4.17 -16.23 14.61
CA PHE A 118 5.06 -15.07 14.57
C PHE A 118 5.14 -14.43 13.17
N LEU A 119 5.29 -15.25 12.13
CA LEU A 119 5.36 -14.78 10.74
C LEU A 119 4.05 -14.13 10.30
N TYR A 120 2.91 -14.71 10.71
CA TYR A 120 1.59 -14.18 10.37
C TYR A 120 1.35 -12.77 10.98
N PHE A 121 1.66 -12.57 12.26
CA PHE A 121 1.51 -11.26 12.89
C PHE A 121 2.50 -10.23 12.34
N PHE A 122 3.75 -10.64 12.10
CA PHE A 122 4.77 -9.77 11.51
C PHE A 122 4.37 -9.33 10.09
N ALA A 123 3.94 -10.27 9.25
CA ALA A 123 3.48 -9.96 7.89
C ALA A 123 2.23 -9.08 7.89
N SER A 124 1.30 -9.29 8.84
CA SER A 124 0.09 -8.46 8.99
C SER A 124 0.42 -7.02 9.37
N ALA A 125 1.39 -6.80 10.26
CA ALA A 125 1.86 -5.47 10.62
C ALA A 125 2.56 -4.78 9.42
N LEU A 126 3.41 -5.51 8.72
CA LEU A 126 4.13 -5.02 7.54
C LEU A 126 3.16 -4.62 6.41
N LEU A 127 2.09 -5.38 6.22
CA LEU A 127 1.04 -5.11 5.25
C LEU A 127 0.27 -3.82 5.57
N GLY A 128 -0.03 -3.56 6.84
CA GLY A 128 -0.66 -2.31 7.27
C GLY A 128 0.19 -1.09 6.95
N PHE A 129 1.51 -1.16 7.19
CA PHE A 129 2.45 -0.10 6.81
C PHE A 129 2.50 0.14 5.29
N ALA A 130 2.44 -0.93 4.49
CA ALA A 130 2.46 -0.83 3.02
C ALA A 130 1.22 -0.11 2.48
N ASN A 131 0.03 -0.45 2.99
CA ASN A 131 -1.24 0.06 2.50
C ASN A 131 -1.36 1.59 2.64
N THR A 132 -0.93 2.14 3.78
CA THR A 132 -0.98 3.58 4.04
C THR A 132 -0.11 4.39 3.06
N ARG A 133 1.05 3.86 2.67
CA ARG A 133 1.95 4.50 1.71
C ARG A 133 1.30 4.62 0.33
N GLU A 134 0.63 3.56 -0.12
CA GLU A 134 0.07 3.48 -1.47
C GLU A 134 -1.16 4.36 -1.68
N PHE A 135 -2.06 4.44 -0.69
CA PHE A 135 -3.25 5.30 -0.76
C PHE A 135 -2.89 6.78 -0.89
N ARG A 136 -1.88 7.25 -0.15
CA ARG A 136 -1.39 8.63 -0.26
C ARG A 136 -0.71 8.91 -1.60
N THR A 137 0.09 7.96 -2.10
CA THR A 137 0.75 8.06 -3.41
C THR A 137 -0.27 8.15 -4.55
N PHE A 138 -1.33 7.33 -4.51
CA PHE A 138 -2.40 7.35 -5.51
C PHE A 138 -3.14 8.70 -5.52
N PHE A 139 -3.52 9.22 -4.36
CA PHE A 139 -4.23 10.50 -4.27
C PHE A 139 -3.37 11.66 -4.78
N SER A 140 -2.09 11.70 -4.39
CA SER A 140 -1.14 12.70 -4.88
C SER A 140 -0.96 12.63 -6.40
N PHE A 141 -0.90 11.42 -6.97
CA PHE A 141 -0.80 11.22 -8.41
C PHE A 141 -2.03 11.77 -9.15
N ILE A 142 -3.24 11.49 -8.66
CA ILE A 142 -4.47 12.03 -9.26
C ILE A 142 -4.49 13.56 -9.17
N CYS A 143 -4.14 14.15 -8.03
CA CYS A 143 -4.10 15.60 -7.88
C CYS A 143 -3.15 16.25 -8.89
N THR A 144 -1.93 15.74 -9.03
CA THR A 144 -0.96 16.25 -10.02
C THR A 144 -1.44 16.11 -11.47
N MET A 145 -2.23 15.07 -11.76
CA MET A 145 -2.76 14.84 -13.11
C MET A 145 -4.03 15.66 -13.40
N THR A 146 -4.74 16.11 -12.36
CA THR A 146 -6.01 16.87 -12.46
C THR A 146 -5.76 18.38 -12.39
N GLU A 147 -4.63 18.81 -11.84
CA GLU A 147 -4.24 20.22 -11.86
C GLU A 147 -4.18 20.73 -13.31
N PRO A 148 -4.94 21.79 -13.66
CA PRO A 148 -4.87 22.38 -14.98
C PRO A 148 -3.45 22.89 -15.21
N LYS A 149 -2.80 22.47 -16.30
CA LYS A 149 -1.52 23.04 -16.72
C LYS A 149 -1.74 24.54 -16.92
N ARG A 150 -1.29 25.36 -15.96
CA ARG A 150 -1.28 26.81 -16.09
C ARG A 150 -0.40 27.12 -17.30
N SER A 151 -1.02 27.49 -18.41
CA SER A 151 -0.33 27.99 -19.59
C SER A 151 0.53 29.17 -19.15
N THR A 152 1.84 28.98 -19.15
CA THR A 152 2.81 30.07 -19.04
C THR A 152 2.66 30.93 -20.29
N VAL A 153 1.76 31.91 -20.21
CA VAL A 153 1.71 33.01 -21.17
C VAL A 153 2.93 33.86 -20.84
N SER A 154 4.02 33.62 -21.57
CA SER A 154 5.13 34.57 -21.67
C SER A 154 4.60 35.78 -22.43
N TYR A 155 4.32 36.85 -21.70
CA TYR A 155 4.22 38.21 -22.26
C TYR A 155 5.62 38.79 -22.42
#